data_AF-A0A7S3QXX0-F1
#
_entry.id   AF-A0A7S3QXX0-F1
#
_cell.length_a   1.000
_cell.length_b   1.000
_cell.length_c   1.000
_cell.angle_alpha   90.00
_cell.angle_beta   90.00
_cell.angle_gamma   90.00
#
_symmetry.space_group_name_H-M   'P 1'
#
loop_
_entity.id
_entity.type
_entity.pdbx_description
1 polymer ?
#
loop_
_entity_poly.entity_id
_entity_poly.type
_entity_poly.pdbx_seq_one_letter_code
_entity_poly.pdbx_strand_id
1 'polypeptide(L)'
;MMSTDKFANSDLGKNVINYATGDAGGDSFLAGTKAINGRDDFLWQPEAQDLEKVTGSFEGSADSFFQSYNQFDKVRTLGQETVRFCAPFPVSDKPRFVARCAEYLSNFNRDNLKWTCVVGGDSRTCMQMVKDGDAEITKFGGNELFTAYTEFDLEPVVAEIYEGTNKASYKAVAVMRRQDCEQLEQNLAPNAHPFAGLEGKKSCHTGYRKTAGWVLPVGTLFDLQLMPRTEIEGVQADAASVANFFEGVCAPGVTDEGPSIGGGHYQKLCALCENKQQCDKDDAYEGYEGALQCLINEEGDVAWVKHTTPLTRLPSEREDLRLLCPRTGSSTASLCREVDRWEDCSYADAPGHAWVGRPNWHSTVAGKAAVKSLEMASKDTFFLAFTTFDDFEDFPLQSSALRLEGVENPTNFEAYFGSEAFRAFSNIRGLDQAQGKSSEDSEDDGLTGGEIAGIVVAVVVGTPLIILIIVFIVKKRRGGDMSMDISMPKLKNPFRRTAPPNVGEGYKVYNPTMDFNGGRMPPAPADAVKV
;
A
#
# COMPACT_ATOMS: atom_id res chain seq x y z
N MET A 1 -40.61 -29.16 -40.81
CA MET A 1 -40.52 -30.16 -39.73
C MET A 1 -41.55 -31.24 -39.99
N MET A 2 -41.11 -32.48 -40.26
CA MET A 2 -42.00 -33.65 -40.24
C MET A 2 -42.31 -34.01 -38.78
N SER A 3 -43.54 -34.41 -38.46
CA SER A 3 -43.87 -34.86 -37.10
C SER A 3 -43.15 -36.17 -36.78
N THR A 4 -42.88 -36.39 -35.49
CA THR A 4 -42.21 -37.56 -34.92
C THR A 4 -42.79 -38.89 -35.41
N ASP A 5 -44.10 -38.94 -35.64
CA ASP A 5 -44.80 -40.15 -36.11
C ASP A 5 -44.51 -40.50 -37.57
N LYS A 6 -44.15 -39.51 -38.40
CA LYS A 6 -43.71 -39.74 -39.79
C LYS A 6 -42.26 -40.21 -39.86
N PHE A 7 -41.41 -39.77 -38.92
CA PHE A 7 -40.03 -40.22 -38.85
C PHE A 7 -39.96 -41.67 -38.37
N ALA A 8 -40.65 -42.02 -37.28
CA ALA A 8 -40.69 -43.39 -36.74
C ALA A 8 -41.23 -44.44 -37.73
N ASN A 9 -42.16 -44.05 -38.61
CA ASN A 9 -42.73 -44.94 -39.62
C ASN A 9 -41.99 -44.95 -40.97
N SER A 10 -41.01 -44.06 -41.16
CA SER A 10 -40.15 -44.08 -42.35
C SER A 10 -39.16 -45.24 -42.29
N ASP A 11 -38.66 -45.69 -43.45
CA ASP A 11 -37.63 -46.73 -43.50
C ASP A 11 -36.37 -46.32 -42.71
N LEU A 12 -36.07 -45.01 -42.67
CA LEU A 12 -34.99 -44.44 -41.85
C LEU A 12 -35.25 -44.61 -40.35
N GLY A 13 -36.47 -44.33 -39.88
CA GLY A 13 -36.83 -44.43 -38.47
C GLY A 13 -36.90 -45.87 -37.97
N LYS A 14 -37.35 -46.80 -38.82
CA LYS A 14 -37.32 -48.24 -38.52
C LYS A 14 -35.89 -48.78 -38.44
N ASN A 15 -34.98 -48.30 -39.29
CA ASN A 15 -33.56 -48.67 -39.24
C ASN A 15 -32.86 -48.15 -37.98
N VAL A 16 -33.20 -46.94 -37.51
CA VAL A 16 -32.67 -46.37 -36.26
C VAL A 16 -33.19 -47.14 -35.02
N ILE A 17 -34.46 -47.57 -35.03
CA ILE A 17 -35.04 -48.35 -33.93
C ILE A 17 -34.43 -49.76 -33.86
N ASN A 18 -34.24 -50.42 -35.00
CA ASN A 18 -33.56 -51.73 -35.06
C ASN A 18 -32.10 -51.67 -34.57
N TYR A 19 -31.45 -50.51 -34.70
CA TYR A 19 -30.11 -50.24 -34.18
C TYR A 19 -30.03 -50.25 -32.65
N ALA A 20 -31.03 -49.68 -31.98
CA ALA A 20 -31.09 -49.61 -30.51
C ALA A 20 -31.37 -50.97 -29.85
N THR A 21 -31.94 -51.92 -30.60
CA THR A 21 -32.28 -53.27 -30.12
C THR A 21 -31.22 -54.33 -30.42
N GLY A 22 -30.10 -53.95 -31.05
CA GLY A 22 -28.90 -54.78 -31.11
C GLY A 22 -28.88 -55.89 -32.15
N ASP A 23 -29.59 -55.74 -33.27
CA ASP A 23 -29.70 -56.81 -34.29
C ASP A 23 -29.53 -56.30 -35.73
N ALA A 24 -28.51 -55.46 -35.95
CA ALA A 24 -28.25 -54.85 -37.26
C ALA A 24 -26.88 -55.28 -37.82
N GLY A 25 -26.90 -56.06 -38.91
CA GLY A 25 -25.70 -56.43 -39.66
C GLY A 25 -25.03 -55.23 -40.37
N GLY A 26 -23.74 -55.39 -40.68
CA GLY A 26 -22.78 -54.32 -41.05
C GLY A 26 -23.17 -53.36 -42.19
N ASP A 27 -24.11 -53.71 -43.07
CA ASP A 27 -24.55 -52.83 -44.16
C ASP A 27 -25.36 -51.61 -43.69
N SER A 28 -25.96 -51.68 -42.49
CA SER A 28 -26.77 -50.59 -41.90
C SER A 28 -25.94 -49.52 -41.18
N PHE A 29 -24.73 -49.86 -40.73
CA PHE A 29 -23.79 -48.94 -40.08
C PHE A 29 -23.24 -47.90 -41.05
N LEU A 30 -22.87 -48.36 -42.25
CA LEU A 30 -22.29 -47.54 -43.32
C LEU A 30 -23.27 -46.50 -43.89
N ALA A 31 -24.56 -46.56 -43.54
CA ALA A 31 -25.52 -45.52 -43.88
C ALA A 31 -25.41 -44.29 -42.93
N GLY A 32 -24.96 -44.50 -41.69
CA GLY A 32 -24.72 -43.45 -40.70
C GLY A 32 -23.34 -42.80 -40.80
N THR A 33 -22.50 -43.21 -41.74
CA THR A 33 -21.19 -42.59 -42.02
C THR A 33 -21.21 -41.76 -43.31
N LYS A 34 -22.31 -41.83 -44.10
CA LYS A 34 -22.45 -41.10 -45.37
C LYS A 34 -22.97 -39.68 -45.14
N ALA A 35 -22.36 -38.74 -45.86
CA ALA A 35 -22.75 -37.32 -45.86
C ALA A 35 -24.22 -37.13 -46.24
N ILE A 36 -24.98 -36.42 -45.40
CA ILE A 36 -26.36 -36.04 -45.69
C ILE A 36 -26.39 -34.53 -45.94
N ASN A 37 -26.86 -34.12 -47.12
CA ASN A 37 -26.97 -32.71 -47.54
C ASN A 37 -25.66 -31.91 -47.48
N GLY A 38 -24.55 -32.52 -47.92
CA GLY A 38 -23.25 -31.82 -48.03
C GLY A 38 -22.60 -31.49 -46.68
N ARG A 39 -23.03 -32.13 -45.59
CA ARG A 39 -22.31 -32.16 -44.33
C ARG A 39 -21.73 -33.55 -44.14
N ASP A 40 -20.42 -33.60 -44.06
CA ASP A 40 -19.66 -34.76 -43.60
C ASP A 40 -19.86 -34.91 -42.07
N ASP A 41 -19.59 -36.08 -41.51
CA ASP A 41 -19.70 -36.41 -40.07
C ASP A 41 -21.13 -36.40 -39.47
N PHE A 42 -22.11 -36.95 -40.20
CA PHE A 42 -23.46 -37.11 -39.64
C PHE A 42 -23.53 -38.35 -38.74
N LEU A 43 -23.37 -38.18 -37.42
CA LEU A 43 -23.37 -39.20 -36.35
C LEU A 43 -22.05 -39.97 -36.18
N TRP A 44 -21.41 -40.42 -37.25
CA TRP A 44 -20.15 -41.15 -37.20
C TRP A 44 -19.16 -40.59 -38.23
N GLN A 45 -17.86 -40.75 -37.98
CA GLN A 45 -16.84 -40.38 -38.97
C GLN A 45 -16.97 -41.28 -40.22
N PRO A 46 -16.76 -40.74 -41.43
CA PRO A 46 -16.93 -41.45 -42.69
C PRO A 46 -16.04 -42.68 -42.83
N GLU A 47 -14.89 -42.69 -42.15
CA GLU A 47 -13.93 -43.81 -42.12
C GLU A 47 -14.27 -44.89 -41.08
N ALA A 48 -15.27 -44.67 -40.24
CA ALA A 48 -15.68 -45.66 -39.24
C ALA A 48 -16.23 -46.91 -39.93
N GLN A 49 -15.63 -48.07 -39.64
CA GLN A 49 -15.99 -49.35 -40.28
C GLN A 49 -16.89 -50.21 -39.39
N ASP A 50 -16.83 -50.04 -38.07
CA ASP A 50 -17.68 -50.76 -37.11
C ASP A 50 -17.77 -50.01 -35.76
N LEU A 51 -18.67 -50.44 -34.87
CA LEU A 51 -18.75 -50.01 -33.47
C LEU A 51 -18.44 -51.17 -32.54
N GLU A 52 -17.29 -51.10 -31.87
CA GLU A 52 -16.96 -52.09 -30.85
C GLU A 52 -17.44 -51.63 -29.46
N LYS A 53 -17.99 -52.59 -28.71
CA LYS A 53 -18.37 -52.36 -27.32
C LYS A 53 -17.11 -52.21 -26.47
N VAL A 54 -16.88 -51.03 -25.91
CA VAL A 54 -15.80 -50.79 -24.94
C VAL A 54 -16.04 -51.67 -23.71
N THR A 55 -15.16 -52.64 -23.46
CA THR A 55 -15.21 -53.55 -22.32
C THR A 55 -13.98 -53.37 -21.44
N GLY A 56 -14.15 -52.65 -20.33
CA GLY A 56 -13.10 -52.31 -19.35
C GLY A 56 -13.55 -51.16 -18.45
N SER A 57 -12.94 -50.96 -17.28
CA SER A 57 -13.19 -49.73 -16.52
C SER A 57 -12.60 -48.56 -17.30
N PHE A 58 -13.41 -47.52 -17.49
CA PHE A 58 -13.06 -46.35 -18.30
C PHE A 58 -11.77 -45.67 -17.80
N GLU A 59 -11.47 -45.77 -16.50
CA GLU A 59 -10.33 -45.14 -15.84
C GLU A 59 -8.96 -45.61 -16.38
N GLY A 60 -8.75 -46.93 -16.57
CA GLY A 60 -7.43 -47.44 -16.96
C GLY A 60 -7.05 -47.20 -18.43
N SER A 61 -8.04 -47.08 -19.31
CA SER A 61 -7.83 -46.91 -20.76
C SER A 61 -7.84 -45.43 -21.18
N ALA A 62 -8.59 -44.61 -20.43
CA ALA A 62 -8.59 -43.17 -20.56
C ALA A 62 -7.22 -42.58 -20.21
N ASP A 63 -6.56 -43.06 -19.15
CA ASP A 63 -5.28 -42.51 -18.71
C ASP A 63 -4.18 -42.57 -19.78
N SER A 64 -4.06 -43.68 -20.54
CA SER A 64 -3.06 -43.78 -21.61
C SER A 64 -3.42 -42.94 -22.85
N PHE A 65 -4.72 -42.81 -23.16
CA PHE A 65 -5.19 -41.99 -24.29
C PHE A 65 -5.06 -40.49 -23.98
N PHE A 66 -5.39 -40.08 -22.75
CA PHE A 66 -5.26 -38.70 -22.28
C PHE A 66 -3.83 -38.31 -21.89
N GLN A 67 -2.89 -39.25 -21.71
CA GLN A 67 -1.46 -38.92 -21.62
C GLN A 67 -0.92 -38.22 -22.88
N SER A 68 -1.48 -38.51 -24.06
CA SER A 68 -1.24 -37.73 -25.28
C SER A 68 -1.85 -36.32 -25.21
N TYR A 69 -3.00 -36.18 -24.55
CA TYR A 69 -3.60 -34.88 -24.22
C TYR A 69 -2.78 -34.07 -23.21
N ASN A 70 -2.04 -34.72 -22.30
CA ASN A 70 -1.07 -34.04 -21.46
C ASN A 70 0.05 -33.38 -22.29
N GLN A 71 0.32 -33.82 -23.52
CA GLN A 71 1.20 -33.06 -24.43
C GLN A 71 0.50 -31.82 -24.99
N PHE A 72 -0.80 -31.87 -25.29
CA PHE A 72 -1.58 -30.68 -25.64
C PHE A 72 -1.69 -29.70 -24.47
N ASP A 73 -1.77 -30.16 -23.23
CA ASP A 73 -1.73 -29.32 -22.03
C ASP A 73 -0.34 -28.71 -21.81
N LYS A 74 0.73 -29.48 -22.09
CA LYS A 74 2.11 -28.96 -22.17
C LYS A 74 2.29 -27.94 -23.31
N VAL A 75 1.60 -28.10 -24.44
CA VAL A 75 1.61 -27.13 -25.56
C VAL A 75 0.74 -25.91 -25.25
N ARG A 76 -0.37 -26.06 -24.52
CA ARG A 76 -1.20 -24.96 -24.02
C ARG A 76 -0.44 -24.11 -22.99
N THR A 77 0.39 -24.73 -22.17
CA THR A 77 1.23 -24.05 -21.16
C THR A 77 2.51 -23.43 -21.76
N LEU A 78 2.98 -23.86 -22.94
CA LEU A 78 4.13 -23.27 -23.66
C LEU A 78 3.90 -21.83 -24.16
N GLY A 79 2.69 -21.28 -24.00
CA GLY A 79 2.35 -19.87 -24.25
C GLY A 79 1.56 -19.22 -23.12
N GLN A 80 1.54 -19.82 -21.93
CA GLN A 80 0.84 -19.29 -20.77
C GLN A 80 1.79 -18.39 -19.97
N GLU A 81 1.55 -17.09 -20.02
CA GLU A 81 2.28 -16.12 -19.21
C GLU A 81 1.95 -16.36 -17.73
N THR A 82 2.96 -16.37 -16.86
CA THR A 82 2.77 -16.50 -15.41
C THR A 82 3.09 -15.18 -14.73
N VAL A 83 2.17 -14.71 -13.88
CA VAL A 83 2.34 -13.50 -13.07
C VAL A 83 2.44 -13.92 -11.61
N ARG A 84 3.60 -13.68 -11.00
CA ARG A 84 3.84 -13.88 -9.58
C ARG A 84 3.55 -12.58 -8.84
N PHE A 85 2.48 -12.60 -8.04
CA PHE A 85 2.16 -11.53 -7.11
C PHE A 85 2.90 -11.76 -5.78
N CYS A 86 3.64 -10.77 -5.30
CA CYS A 86 4.26 -10.81 -3.98
C CYS A 86 3.33 -10.26 -2.91
N ALA A 87 3.08 -11.04 -1.87
CA ALA A 87 2.31 -10.63 -0.70
C ALA A 87 3.26 -10.20 0.44
N PRO A 88 3.16 -8.94 0.93
CA PRO A 88 4.11 -8.35 1.88
C PRO A 88 3.84 -8.71 3.34
N PHE A 89 3.16 -9.83 3.62
CA PHE A 89 2.73 -10.16 4.98
C PHE A 89 3.57 -11.28 5.60
N PRO A 90 3.96 -11.14 6.88
CA PRO A 90 4.61 -12.21 7.62
C PRO A 90 3.52 -13.15 8.10
N VAL A 91 3.59 -14.42 7.70
CA VAL A 91 2.57 -15.39 8.09
C VAL A 91 3.20 -16.51 8.91
N SER A 92 2.70 -16.71 10.13
CA SER A 92 3.05 -17.83 11.01
C SER A 92 2.59 -19.17 10.40
N ASP A 93 1.51 -19.17 9.62
CA ASP A 93 1.01 -20.29 8.80
C ASP A 93 1.09 -19.95 7.29
N LYS A 94 2.33 -19.85 6.77
CA LYS A 94 2.60 -19.53 5.35
C LYS A 94 1.79 -20.37 4.35
N PRO A 95 1.65 -21.71 4.49
CA PRO A 95 0.95 -22.52 3.51
C PRO A 95 -0.53 -22.16 3.33
N ARG A 96 -1.26 -21.92 4.44
CA ARG A 96 -2.69 -21.56 4.37
C ARG A 96 -2.89 -20.23 3.65
N PHE A 97 -2.10 -19.23 3.99
CA PHE A 97 -2.18 -17.91 3.34
C PHE A 97 -1.84 -17.99 1.85
N VAL A 98 -0.75 -18.69 1.49
CA VAL A 98 -0.38 -18.87 0.07
C VAL A 98 -1.51 -19.53 -0.71
N ALA A 99 -2.17 -20.54 -0.14
CA ALA A 99 -3.30 -21.20 -0.78
C ALA A 99 -4.48 -20.24 -1.01
N ARG A 100 -4.85 -19.44 -0.01
CA ARG A 100 -5.93 -18.44 -0.13
C ARG A 100 -5.60 -17.30 -1.09
N CYS A 101 -4.37 -16.78 -1.02
CA CYS A 101 -3.88 -15.78 -1.96
C CYS A 101 -3.92 -16.33 -3.40
N ALA A 102 -3.46 -17.56 -3.63
CA ALA A 102 -3.53 -18.21 -4.93
C ALA A 102 -4.97 -18.48 -5.40
N GLU A 103 -5.88 -18.87 -4.49
CA GLU A 103 -7.30 -19.04 -4.77
C GLU A 103 -7.92 -17.72 -5.24
N TYR A 104 -7.69 -16.62 -4.52
CA TYR A 104 -8.20 -15.31 -4.93
C TYR A 104 -7.63 -14.87 -6.27
N LEU A 105 -6.31 -14.95 -6.43
CA LEU A 105 -5.62 -14.57 -7.66
C LEU A 105 -6.09 -15.41 -8.86
N SER A 106 -6.61 -16.62 -8.63
CA SER A 106 -7.13 -17.47 -9.70
C SER A 106 -8.33 -16.84 -10.44
N ASN A 107 -9.06 -15.90 -9.82
CA ASN A 107 -10.11 -15.12 -10.48
C ASN A 107 -9.56 -14.23 -11.62
N PHE A 108 -8.26 -13.93 -11.59
CA PHE A 108 -7.55 -13.19 -12.63
C PHE A 108 -7.00 -14.09 -13.75
N ASN A 109 -7.09 -15.42 -13.62
CA ASN A 109 -6.61 -16.33 -14.66
C ASN A 109 -7.38 -16.16 -15.96
N ARG A 110 -6.68 -16.26 -17.08
CA ARG A 110 -7.23 -16.27 -18.44
C ARG A 110 -6.59 -17.42 -19.22
N ASP A 111 -7.10 -17.72 -20.42
CA ASP A 111 -6.64 -18.88 -21.20
C ASP A 111 -5.11 -18.93 -21.42
N ASN A 112 -4.46 -17.77 -21.45
CA ASN A 112 -3.02 -17.61 -21.65
C ASN A 112 -2.32 -16.86 -20.49
N LEU A 113 -2.97 -16.73 -19.33
CA LEU A 113 -2.44 -16.00 -18.18
C LEU A 113 -2.74 -16.74 -16.88
N LYS A 114 -1.70 -17.03 -16.10
CA LYS A 114 -1.82 -17.66 -14.79
C LYS A 114 -1.27 -16.75 -13.71
N TRP A 115 -2.07 -16.48 -12.69
CA TRP A 115 -1.64 -15.77 -11.50
C TRP A 115 -1.21 -16.75 -10.41
N THR A 116 -0.16 -16.38 -9.69
CA THR A 116 0.41 -17.15 -8.57
C THR A 116 0.79 -16.20 -7.44
N CYS A 117 0.85 -16.72 -6.23
CA CYS A 117 1.21 -15.95 -5.04
C CYS A 117 2.57 -16.39 -4.51
N VAL A 118 3.43 -15.43 -4.20
CA VAL A 118 4.67 -15.62 -3.44
C VAL A 118 4.62 -14.74 -2.19
N VAL A 119 5.17 -15.21 -1.07
CA VAL A 119 5.17 -14.46 0.19
C VAL A 119 6.54 -13.87 0.43
N GLY A 120 6.62 -12.53 0.46
CA GLY A 120 7.85 -11.80 0.74
C GLY A 120 8.10 -11.59 2.24
N GLY A 121 7.06 -11.69 3.08
CA GLY A 121 7.18 -11.51 4.52
C GLY A 121 7.02 -10.06 4.98
N ASP A 122 7.56 -9.09 4.25
CA ASP A 122 7.34 -7.66 4.51
C ASP A 122 7.32 -6.86 3.20
N SER A 123 6.92 -5.59 3.28
CA SER A 123 6.81 -4.68 2.14
C SER A 123 8.14 -4.46 1.41
N ARG A 124 9.24 -4.21 2.14
CA ARG A 124 10.57 -3.97 1.54
C ARG A 124 11.08 -5.23 0.85
N THR A 125 10.88 -6.40 1.44
CA THR A 125 11.25 -7.68 0.83
C THR A 125 10.47 -7.92 -0.46
N CYS A 126 9.16 -7.64 -0.49
CA CYS A 126 8.40 -7.72 -1.74
C CYS A 126 8.85 -6.70 -2.80
N MET A 127 9.20 -5.47 -2.40
CA MET A 127 9.77 -4.48 -3.32
C MET A 127 11.07 -5.01 -3.95
N GLN A 128 11.95 -5.59 -3.13
CA GLN A 128 13.20 -6.19 -3.58
C GLN A 128 12.97 -7.38 -4.52
N MET A 129 12.05 -8.29 -4.19
CA MET A 129 11.70 -9.44 -5.04
C MET A 129 11.15 -9.01 -6.40
N VAL A 130 10.32 -7.96 -6.45
CA VAL A 130 9.83 -7.43 -7.73
C VAL A 130 10.97 -6.79 -8.52
N LYS A 131 11.84 -6.03 -7.87
CA LYS A 131 13.03 -5.41 -8.49
C LYS A 131 13.96 -6.46 -9.11
N ASP A 132 14.22 -7.55 -8.38
CA ASP A 132 15.14 -8.62 -8.80
C ASP A 132 14.54 -9.60 -9.82
N GLY A 133 13.21 -9.56 -10.01
CA GLY A 133 12.53 -10.45 -10.96
C GLY A 133 12.04 -11.77 -10.36
N ASP A 134 12.07 -11.92 -9.03
CA ASP A 134 11.51 -13.06 -8.31
C ASP A 134 9.98 -12.99 -8.21
N ALA A 135 9.41 -11.79 -8.34
CA ALA A 135 8.00 -11.54 -8.56
C ALA A 135 7.81 -10.54 -9.72
N GLU A 136 6.62 -10.51 -10.31
CA GLU A 136 6.28 -9.54 -11.35
C GLU A 136 5.68 -8.26 -10.78
N ILE A 137 4.85 -8.40 -9.75
CA ILE A 137 4.01 -7.32 -9.23
C ILE A 137 3.73 -7.52 -7.74
N THR A 138 3.47 -6.45 -7.03
CA THR A 138 3.00 -6.42 -5.63
C THR A 138 2.04 -5.25 -5.47
N LYS A 139 1.34 -5.12 -4.34
CA LYS A 139 0.45 -4.00 -4.06
C LYS A 139 0.93 -3.21 -2.85
N PHE A 140 0.82 -1.89 -2.93
CA PHE A 140 1.20 -0.96 -1.87
C PHE A 140 0.22 0.21 -1.72
N GLY A 141 0.18 0.79 -0.52
CA GLY A 141 -0.48 2.06 -0.24
C GLY A 141 0.48 3.24 -0.33
N GLY A 142 0.01 4.45 0.01
CA GLY A 142 0.75 5.69 -0.27
C GLY A 142 2.23 5.69 0.19
N ASN A 143 2.50 5.24 1.42
CA ASN A 143 3.85 5.19 1.97
C ASN A 143 4.76 4.20 1.25
N GLU A 144 4.27 2.97 1.09
CA GLU A 144 5.03 1.91 0.45
C GLU A 144 5.18 2.18 -1.05
N LEU A 145 4.21 2.85 -1.69
CA LEU A 145 4.30 3.30 -3.09
C LEU A 145 5.42 4.32 -3.28
N PHE A 146 5.51 5.32 -2.40
CA PHE A 146 6.58 6.31 -2.46
C PHE A 146 7.97 5.67 -2.27
N THR A 147 8.07 4.72 -1.33
CA THR A 147 9.29 3.94 -1.09
C THR A 147 9.65 3.05 -2.29
N ALA A 148 8.67 2.33 -2.84
CA ALA A 148 8.82 1.46 -4.00
C ALA A 148 9.36 2.24 -5.21
N TYR A 149 8.87 3.45 -5.45
CA TYR A 149 9.38 4.30 -6.52
C TYR A 149 10.80 4.80 -6.23
N THR A 150 11.02 5.39 -5.05
CA THR A 150 12.24 6.15 -4.80
C THR A 150 13.45 5.33 -4.37
N GLU A 151 13.25 4.15 -3.78
CA GLU A 151 14.34 3.25 -3.32
C GLU A 151 14.48 2.00 -4.20
N PHE A 152 13.38 1.55 -4.82
CA PHE A 152 13.35 0.29 -5.57
C PHE A 152 13.13 0.45 -7.08
N ASP A 153 12.91 1.68 -7.57
CA ASP A 153 12.67 1.98 -8.98
C ASP A 153 11.46 1.20 -9.54
N LEU A 154 10.41 1.06 -8.73
CA LEU A 154 9.16 0.42 -9.14
C LEU A 154 8.12 1.44 -9.57
N GLU A 155 7.31 1.07 -10.56
CA GLU A 155 6.29 1.95 -11.14
C GLU A 155 4.88 1.41 -10.88
N PRO A 156 3.88 2.28 -10.67
CA PRO A 156 2.47 1.87 -10.58
C PRO A 156 1.99 1.33 -11.93
N VAL A 157 1.30 0.20 -11.91
CA VAL A 157 0.81 -0.51 -13.11
C VAL A 157 -0.70 -0.52 -13.18
N VAL A 158 -1.35 -0.78 -12.04
CA VAL A 158 -2.82 -0.75 -11.89
C VAL A 158 -3.15 -0.06 -10.58
N ALA A 159 -4.12 0.84 -10.59
CA ALA A 159 -4.54 1.58 -9.42
C ALA A 159 -5.96 1.20 -8.96
N GLU A 160 -6.19 1.30 -7.66
CA GLU A 160 -7.53 1.25 -7.07
C GLU A 160 -8.24 2.59 -7.30
N ILE A 161 -9.46 2.53 -7.83
CA ILE A 161 -10.33 3.69 -8.02
C ILE A 161 -11.39 3.71 -6.94
N TYR A 162 -11.58 4.85 -6.29
CA TYR A 162 -12.52 5.02 -5.18
C TYR A 162 -13.75 5.86 -5.58
N GLU A 163 -14.81 5.73 -4.80
CA GLU A 163 -16.03 6.52 -4.96
C GLU A 163 -15.76 8.02 -4.71
N GLY A 164 -16.49 8.89 -5.42
CA GLY A 164 -16.40 10.34 -5.30
C GLY A 164 -15.31 10.98 -6.16
N THR A 165 -14.12 10.38 -6.29
CA THR A 165 -13.02 11.01 -7.04
C THR A 165 -12.92 10.59 -8.49
N ASN A 166 -13.41 9.39 -8.85
CA ASN A 166 -13.19 8.74 -10.16
C ASN A 166 -11.69 8.72 -10.56
N LYS A 167 -10.80 8.74 -9.57
CA LYS A 167 -9.35 8.80 -9.74
C LYS A 167 -8.69 7.74 -8.86
N ALA A 168 -7.43 7.45 -9.18
CA ALA A 168 -6.50 6.68 -8.36
C ALA A 168 -6.06 7.45 -7.09
N SER A 169 -6.97 8.20 -6.48
CA SER A 169 -6.70 9.04 -5.32
C SER A 169 -7.97 9.28 -4.52
N TYR A 170 -7.81 9.64 -3.26
CA TYR A 170 -8.88 10.13 -2.39
C TYR A 170 -8.49 11.48 -1.80
N LYS A 171 -9.47 12.33 -1.48
CA LYS A 171 -9.19 13.64 -0.88
C LYS A 171 -8.89 13.50 0.61
N ALA A 172 -7.82 14.16 1.07
CA ALA A 172 -7.49 14.34 2.47
C ALA A 172 -8.07 15.66 2.99
N VAL A 173 -8.72 15.61 4.16
CA VAL A 173 -9.46 16.75 4.75
C VAL A 173 -9.13 16.93 6.23
N ALA A 174 -9.21 18.18 6.68
CA ALA A 174 -9.07 18.56 8.09
C ALA A 174 -10.48 18.81 8.64
N VAL A 175 -10.95 17.93 9.52
CA VAL A 175 -12.29 18.03 10.11
C VAL A 175 -12.19 18.71 11.46
N MET A 176 -13.07 19.65 11.74
CA MET A 176 -13.21 20.32 13.04
C MET A 176 -14.68 20.31 13.45
N ARG A 177 -14.95 20.50 14.74
CA ARG A 177 -16.30 20.85 15.19
C ARG A 177 -16.68 22.23 14.63
N ARG A 178 -17.95 22.40 14.30
CA ARG A 178 -18.47 23.61 13.66
C ARG A 178 -18.12 24.88 14.42
N GLN A 179 -18.42 24.90 15.72
CA GLN A 179 -18.19 26.07 16.57
C GLN A 179 -16.70 26.43 16.64
N ASP A 180 -15.82 25.44 16.77
CA ASP A 180 -14.38 25.63 16.85
C ASP A 180 -13.78 26.11 15.52
N CYS A 181 -14.28 25.60 14.40
CA CYS A 181 -13.88 26.07 13.07
C CYS A 181 -14.29 27.53 12.87
N GLU A 182 -15.56 27.86 13.12
CA GLU A 182 -16.08 29.23 12.98
C GLU A 182 -15.34 30.21 13.91
N GLN A 183 -14.99 29.79 15.12
CA GLN A 183 -14.18 30.59 16.05
C GLN A 183 -12.73 30.76 15.55
N LEU A 184 -12.11 29.71 15.02
CA LEU A 184 -10.77 29.78 14.42
C LEU A 184 -10.76 30.75 13.24
N GLU A 185 -11.74 30.66 12.33
CA GLU A 185 -11.88 31.56 11.19
C GLU A 185 -12.01 33.03 11.62
N GLN A 186 -12.79 33.32 12.66
CA GLN A 186 -12.98 34.68 13.20
C GLN A 186 -11.71 35.25 13.84
N ASN A 187 -10.91 34.41 14.49
CA ASN A 187 -9.69 34.81 15.19
C ASN A 187 -8.45 34.85 14.28
N LEU A 188 -8.56 34.33 13.06
CA LEU A 188 -7.44 34.23 12.14
C LEU A 188 -7.00 35.62 11.68
N ALA A 189 -5.70 35.89 11.76
CA ALA A 189 -5.15 37.15 11.27
C ALA A 189 -5.45 37.34 9.76
N PRO A 190 -5.65 38.59 9.30
CA PRO A 190 -5.88 38.86 7.88
C PRO A 190 -4.80 38.24 7.01
N ASN A 191 -5.20 37.49 5.99
CA ASN A 191 -4.31 36.78 5.07
C ASN A 191 -3.44 35.66 5.67
N ALA A 192 -3.54 35.32 6.96
CA ALA A 192 -2.84 34.17 7.53
C ALA A 192 -3.41 32.85 7.00
N HIS A 193 -2.56 31.85 6.73
CA HIS A 193 -3.06 30.56 6.25
C HIS A 193 -3.97 29.90 7.31
N PRO A 194 -5.09 29.26 6.95
CA PRO A 194 -6.03 28.69 7.93
C PRO A 194 -5.37 27.69 8.89
N PHE A 195 -4.43 26.89 8.38
CA PHE A 195 -3.68 25.94 9.20
C PHE A 195 -2.71 26.59 10.20
N ALA A 196 -2.39 27.89 10.06
CA ALA A 196 -1.62 28.60 11.08
C ALA A 196 -2.39 28.70 12.41
N GLY A 197 -3.74 28.75 12.35
CA GLY A 197 -4.59 28.76 13.54
C GLY A 197 -4.67 27.42 14.28
N LEU A 198 -3.99 26.38 13.78
CA LEU A 198 -3.91 25.07 14.41
C LEU A 198 -2.75 24.96 15.41
N GLU A 199 -1.83 25.92 15.45
CA GLU A 199 -0.76 25.95 16.45
C GLU A 199 -1.36 26.03 17.87
N GLY A 200 -0.90 25.16 18.76
CA GLY A 200 -1.41 25.03 20.12
C GLY A 200 -2.80 24.39 20.25
N LYS A 201 -3.39 23.88 19.16
CA LYS A 201 -4.61 23.06 19.21
C LYS A 201 -4.28 21.60 19.51
N LYS A 202 -5.31 20.79 19.72
CA LYS A 202 -5.23 19.34 19.90
C LYS A 202 -5.54 18.60 18.59
N SER A 203 -4.79 17.55 18.24
CA SER A 203 -4.94 16.87 16.96
C SER A 203 -5.17 15.35 17.08
N CYS A 204 -6.12 14.86 16.28
CA CYS A 204 -6.45 13.44 16.11
C CYS A 204 -5.95 12.95 14.75
N HIS A 205 -5.16 11.89 14.74
CA HIS A 205 -4.54 11.32 13.55
C HIS A 205 -4.92 9.85 13.41
N THR A 206 -5.03 9.36 12.18
CA THR A 206 -5.37 7.94 11.93
C THR A 206 -4.29 6.95 12.37
N GLY A 207 -3.08 7.46 12.60
CA GLY A 207 -1.93 6.72 13.12
C GLY A 207 -0.61 7.36 12.71
N TYR A 208 0.46 7.06 13.44
CA TYR A 208 1.80 7.55 13.11
C TYR A 208 2.20 7.12 11.69
N ARG A 209 2.73 8.07 10.92
CA ARG A 209 3.14 7.90 9.50
C ARG A 209 2.08 7.35 8.55
N LYS A 210 0.79 7.25 8.89
CA LYS A 210 -0.25 6.94 7.90
C LYS A 210 -0.43 8.09 6.89
N THR A 211 -0.78 7.78 5.64
CA THR A 211 -0.87 8.75 4.53
C THR A 211 -1.67 10.01 4.85
N ALA A 212 -3.01 9.90 4.95
CA ALA A 212 -3.88 11.06 5.14
C ALA A 212 -3.97 11.55 6.59
N GLY A 213 -3.61 10.69 7.55
CA GLY A 213 -3.62 11.06 8.97
C GLY A 213 -2.34 11.74 9.43
N TRP A 214 -1.20 11.51 8.78
CA TRP A 214 0.10 11.98 9.26
C TRP A 214 0.97 12.55 8.15
N VAL A 215 1.36 11.76 7.15
CA VAL A 215 2.36 12.18 6.17
C VAL A 215 1.91 13.41 5.38
N LEU A 216 0.67 13.39 4.89
CA LEU A 216 0.11 14.53 4.17
C LEU A 216 -0.04 15.77 5.06
N PRO A 217 -0.75 15.74 6.20
CA PRO A 217 -0.91 16.96 7.00
C PRO A 217 0.40 17.50 7.56
N VAL A 218 1.28 16.64 8.06
CA VAL A 218 2.59 17.04 8.61
C VAL A 218 3.49 17.58 7.50
N GLY A 219 3.57 16.88 6.37
CA GLY A 219 4.33 17.31 5.20
C GLY A 219 3.83 18.62 4.59
N THR A 220 2.51 18.83 4.54
CA THR A 220 1.88 20.10 4.12
C THR A 220 2.20 21.23 5.08
N LEU A 221 2.14 21.01 6.40
CA LEU A 221 2.48 22.03 7.39
C LEU A 221 3.96 22.47 7.29
N PHE A 222 4.87 21.53 7.01
CA PHE A 222 6.26 21.85 6.73
C PHE A 222 6.44 22.60 5.40
N ASP A 223 5.75 22.16 4.34
CA ASP A 223 5.83 22.79 3.02
C ASP A 223 5.36 24.26 3.06
N LEU A 224 4.31 24.52 3.83
CA LEU A 224 3.77 25.86 4.08
C LEU A 224 4.58 26.67 5.11
N GLN A 225 5.63 26.09 5.70
CA GLN A 225 6.46 26.71 6.74
C GLN A 225 5.65 27.15 7.98
N LEU A 226 4.56 26.45 8.29
CA LEU A 226 3.70 26.74 9.43
C LEU A 226 4.15 26.01 10.68
N MET A 227 4.73 24.82 10.52
CA MET A 227 5.24 24.01 11.62
C MET A 227 6.78 24.06 11.64
N PRO A 228 7.39 24.64 12.68
CA PRO A 228 8.84 24.64 12.83
C PRO A 228 9.39 23.23 13.08
N ARG A 229 10.55 22.94 12.48
CA ARG A 229 11.30 21.72 12.77
C ARG A 229 11.79 21.73 14.23
N THR A 230 11.49 20.67 14.94
CA THR A 230 11.96 20.40 16.31
C THR A 230 12.79 19.13 16.30
N GLU A 231 13.93 19.15 16.99
CA GLU A 231 14.80 17.99 17.14
C GLU A 231 14.88 17.59 18.61
N ILE A 232 14.64 16.32 18.88
CA ILE A 232 14.78 15.71 20.20
C ILE A 232 15.61 14.44 19.99
N GLU A 233 16.65 14.28 20.82
CA GLU A 233 17.51 13.10 20.78
C GLU A 233 16.67 11.81 20.92
N GLY A 234 16.89 10.85 20.03
CA GLY A 234 16.18 9.57 20.04
C GLY A 234 14.73 9.60 19.56
N VAL A 235 14.22 10.73 19.04
CA VAL A 235 12.85 10.86 18.51
C VAL A 235 12.89 11.39 17.09
N GLN A 236 12.13 10.78 16.17
CA GLN A 236 11.99 11.22 14.79
C GLN A 236 11.56 12.70 14.72
N ALA A 237 12.21 13.48 13.86
CA ALA A 237 12.00 14.93 13.81
C ALA A 237 10.56 15.32 13.43
N ASP A 238 9.85 14.50 12.64
CA ASP A 238 8.43 14.72 12.35
C ASP A 238 7.57 14.59 13.64
N ALA A 239 7.76 13.52 14.40
CA ALA A 239 7.11 13.28 15.69
C ALA A 239 7.41 14.37 16.72
N ALA A 240 8.68 14.78 16.84
CA ALA A 240 9.08 15.85 17.74
C ALA A 240 8.44 17.20 17.37
N SER A 241 8.36 17.51 16.08
CA SER A 241 7.78 18.76 15.57
C SER A 241 6.27 18.83 15.78
N VAL A 242 5.57 17.74 15.47
CA VAL A 242 4.11 17.64 15.70
C VAL A 242 3.79 17.79 17.19
N ALA A 243 4.54 17.11 18.05
CA ALA A 243 4.37 17.20 19.51
C ALA A 243 4.74 18.57 20.10
N ASN A 244 5.43 19.43 19.36
CA ASN A 244 5.71 20.81 19.76
C ASN A 244 4.70 21.80 19.19
N PHE A 245 4.14 21.51 18.02
CA PHE A 245 3.15 22.36 17.35
C PHE A 245 1.75 22.23 17.95
N PHE A 246 1.34 21.02 18.33
CA PHE A 246 0.03 20.76 18.97
C PHE A 246 0.18 20.63 20.49
N GLU A 247 -0.84 21.08 21.24
CA GLU A 247 -0.88 20.96 22.70
C GLU A 247 -1.04 19.49 23.14
N GLY A 248 -1.76 18.70 22.35
CA GLY A 248 -1.96 17.28 22.57
C GLY A 248 -2.20 16.57 21.25
N VAL A 249 -1.77 15.32 21.17
CA VAL A 249 -1.86 14.50 19.96
C VAL A 249 -2.40 13.11 20.33
N CYS A 250 -3.23 12.55 19.46
CA CYS A 250 -3.40 11.10 19.35
C CYS A 250 -2.98 10.64 17.96
N ALA A 251 -1.92 9.85 17.89
CA ALA A 251 -1.46 9.16 16.69
C ALA A 251 -1.09 7.71 17.03
N PRO A 252 -2.07 6.78 16.99
CA PRO A 252 -1.84 5.38 17.32
C PRO A 252 -0.97 4.63 16.32
N GLY A 253 -0.59 3.40 16.64
CA GLY A 253 0.14 2.52 15.73
C GLY A 253 1.66 2.62 15.89
N VAL A 254 2.14 2.25 17.09
CA VAL A 254 3.58 2.08 17.33
C VAL A 254 4.03 0.72 16.80
N THR A 255 5.03 0.74 15.91
CA THR A 255 5.66 -0.45 15.31
C THR A 255 7.18 -0.40 15.49
N ASP A 256 7.91 -1.31 14.84
CA ASP A 256 9.38 -1.28 14.73
C ASP A 256 9.90 0.02 14.09
N GLU A 257 9.03 0.78 13.40
CA GLU A 257 9.29 2.10 12.83
C GLU A 257 8.60 3.23 13.62
N GLY A 258 8.32 2.98 14.91
CA GLY A 258 7.69 3.95 15.80
C GLY A 258 8.45 5.30 15.87
N PRO A 259 7.83 6.32 16.49
CA PRO A 259 8.38 7.68 16.55
C PRO A 259 9.73 7.80 17.28
N SER A 260 10.16 6.78 18.03
CA SER A 260 11.51 6.69 18.58
C SER A 260 12.50 6.12 17.56
N ILE A 261 13.74 6.63 17.54
CA ILE A 261 14.79 6.11 16.66
C ILE A 261 15.09 4.65 17.05
N GLY A 262 14.97 3.73 16.08
CA GLY A 262 15.05 2.29 16.32
C GLY A 262 13.72 1.64 16.71
N GLY A 263 12.61 2.37 16.62
CA GLY A 263 11.27 1.90 16.92
C GLY A 263 10.82 2.20 18.35
N GLY A 264 9.51 2.07 18.59
CA GLY A 264 8.92 2.25 19.91
C GLY A 264 8.16 3.56 20.13
N HIS A 265 7.64 3.72 21.34
CA HIS A 265 6.61 4.70 21.68
C HIS A 265 7.20 6.08 22.01
N TYR A 266 6.50 7.14 21.59
CA TYR A 266 6.75 8.50 22.04
C TYR A 266 5.48 9.07 22.69
N GLN A 267 5.47 9.09 24.03
CA GLN A 267 4.30 9.38 24.87
C GLN A 267 3.55 10.67 24.50
N LYS A 268 4.25 11.69 23.97
CA LYS A 268 3.60 12.95 23.59
C LYS A 268 2.64 12.81 22.40
N LEU A 269 2.83 11.80 21.55
CA LEU A 269 1.90 11.49 20.46
C LEU A 269 0.64 10.75 20.90
N CYS A 270 0.57 10.37 22.18
CA CYS A 270 -0.48 9.51 22.72
C CYS A 270 -1.29 10.20 23.82
N ALA A 271 -1.09 11.49 24.03
CA ALA A 271 -1.70 12.27 25.10
C ALA A 271 -3.24 12.28 25.04
N LEU A 272 -3.81 12.17 23.84
CA LEU A 272 -5.25 12.19 23.58
C LEU A 272 -5.82 10.82 23.21
N CYS A 273 -4.99 9.78 23.08
CA CYS A 273 -5.48 8.44 22.74
C CYS A 273 -6.28 7.83 23.89
N GLU A 274 -7.13 6.85 23.58
CA GLU A 274 -7.90 6.16 24.62
C GLU A 274 -6.94 5.44 25.57
N ASN A 275 -6.01 4.68 25.01
CA ASN A 275 -4.90 4.12 25.76
C ASN A 275 -3.67 4.99 25.63
N LYS A 276 -3.55 5.97 26.53
CA LYS A 276 -2.43 6.93 26.52
C LYS A 276 -1.06 6.27 26.65
N GLN A 277 -0.95 5.08 27.25
CA GLN A 277 0.34 4.42 27.49
C GLN A 277 0.80 3.60 26.30
N GLN A 278 -0.12 2.88 25.64
CA GLN A 278 0.22 2.00 24.53
C GLN A 278 -0.05 2.65 23.17
N CYS A 279 -1.19 3.31 22.96
CA CYS A 279 -1.59 3.91 21.68
C CYS A 279 -1.20 3.04 20.48
N ASP A 280 -1.44 1.73 20.59
CA ASP A 280 -1.04 0.76 19.58
C ASP A 280 -2.10 0.66 18.49
N LYS A 281 -1.98 -0.35 17.62
CA LYS A 281 -2.89 -0.56 16.51
C LYS A 281 -4.32 -0.93 16.94
N ASP A 282 -4.50 -1.34 18.20
CA ASP A 282 -5.78 -1.80 18.75
C ASP A 282 -6.47 -0.69 19.59
N ASP A 283 -5.92 0.54 19.62
CA ASP A 283 -6.53 1.71 20.26
C ASP A 283 -7.83 2.12 19.55
N ALA A 284 -8.88 2.50 20.29
CA ALA A 284 -10.16 2.86 19.68
C ALA A 284 -10.11 4.12 18.81
N TYR A 285 -9.09 4.97 18.97
CA TYR A 285 -8.86 6.12 18.10
C TYR A 285 -7.94 5.82 16.90
N GLU A 286 -7.61 4.54 16.67
CA GLU A 286 -6.88 4.13 15.48
C GLU A 286 -7.73 4.24 14.20
N GLY A 287 -7.07 4.63 13.11
CA GLY A 287 -7.66 4.58 11.78
C GLY A 287 -8.55 5.78 11.49
N TYR A 288 -9.21 5.73 10.33
CA TYR A 288 -10.03 6.85 9.87
C TYR A 288 -11.20 7.14 10.81
N GLU A 289 -11.91 6.09 11.22
CA GLU A 289 -13.08 6.22 12.08
C GLU A 289 -12.70 6.59 13.51
N GLY A 290 -11.64 6.00 14.05
CA GLY A 290 -11.12 6.33 15.38
C GLY A 290 -10.63 7.78 15.47
N ALA A 291 -9.92 8.29 14.47
CA ALA A 291 -9.49 9.69 14.44
C ALA A 291 -10.66 10.67 14.39
N LEU A 292 -11.73 10.36 13.65
CA LEU A 292 -12.95 11.16 13.67
C LEU A 292 -13.66 11.06 15.02
N GLN A 293 -13.68 9.86 15.64
CA GLN A 293 -14.28 9.66 16.96
C GLN A 293 -13.54 10.45 18.05
N CYS A 294 -12.21 10.53 17.99
CA CYS A 294 -11.38 11.36 18.86
C CYS A 294 -11.80 12.85 18.83
N LEU A 295 -12.16 13.37 17.65
CA LEU A 295 -12.68 14.74 17.51
C LEU A 295 -14.11 14.87 18.08
N ILE A 296 -14.98 13.89 17.79
CA ILE A 296 -16.37 13.88 18.26
C ILE A 296 -16.44 13.78 19.78
N ASN A 297 -15.53 13.01 20.39
CA ASN A 297 -15.42 12.86 21.85
C ASN A 297 -14.76 14.06 22.54
N GLU A 298 -14.50 15.16 21.81
CA GLU A 298 -13.91 16.39 22.34
C GLU A 298 -12.48 16.24 22.90
N GLU A 299 -11.77 15.17 22.52
CA GLU A 299 -10.37 14.97 22.92
C GLU A 299 -9.42 15.84 22.08
N GLY A 300 -9.69 15.96 20.78
CA GLY A 300 -8.98 16.82 19.85
C GLY A 300 -9.82 17.96 19.29
N ASP A 301 -9.18 18.94 18.65
CA ASP A 301 -9.83 20.07 17.97
C ASP A 301 -9.87 19.90 16.44
N VAL A 302 -8.96 19.10 15.90
CA VAL A 302 -8.89 18.76 14.46
C VAL A 302 -8.63 17.27 14.27
N ALA A 303 -9.34 16.65 13.33
CA ALA A 303 -9.08 15.29 12.86
C ALA A 303 -8.62 15.29 11.40
N TRP A 304 -7.55 14.56 11.12
CA TRP A 304 -6.99 14.40 9.78
C TRP A 304 -7.42 13.07 9.16
N VAL A 305 -8.36 13.11 8.21
CA VAL A 305 -9.01 11.90 7.66
C VAL A 305 -9.26 12.03 6.15
N LYS A 306 -9.81 10.98 5.53
CA LYS A 306 -10.31 11.04 4.15
C LYS A 306 -11.69 11.71 4.10
N HIS A 307 -12.01 12.37 2.99
CA HIS A 307 -13.27 13.06 2.77
C HIS A 307 -14.53 12.20 2.97
N THR A 308 -14.47 10.89 2.74
CA THR A 308 -15.61 9.99 2.94
C THR A 308 -15.89 9.67 4.40
N THR A 309 -14.91 9.80 5.29
CA THR A 309 -15.06 9.48 6.72
C THR A 309 -16.17 10.28 7.42
N PRO A 310 -16.20 11.62 7.37
CA PRO A 310 -17.31 12.36 7.99
C PRO A 310 -18.67 12.06 7.32
N LEU A 311 -18.69 11.58 6.07
CA LEU A 311 -19.92 11.22 5.36
C LEU A 311 -20.51 9.88 5.80
N THR A 312 -19.83 9.11 6.67
CA THR A 312 -20.38 7.88 7.27
C THR A 312 -21.28 8.19 8.48
N ARG A 313 -21.22 9.41 9.04
CA ARG A 313 -22.04 9.87 10.18
C ARG A 313 -23.51 10.09 9.81
N LEU A 314 -24.39 10.17 10.80
CA LEU A 314 -25.77 10.57 10.57
C LEU A 314 -25.85 12.04 10.12
N PRO A 315 -26.86 12.44 9.32
CA PRO A 315 -26.98 13.83 8.85
C PRO A 315 -26.91 14.88 9.98
N SER A 316 -27.53 14.62 11.13
CA SER A 316 -27.48 15.52 12.29
C SER A 316 -26.08 15.70 12.86
N GLU A 317 -25.26 14.64 12.89
CA GLU A 317 -23.87 14.71 13.36
C GLU A 317 -22.98 15.44 12.35
N ARG A 318 -23.27 15.29 11.05
CA ARG A 318 -22.53 16.02 9.99
C ARG A 318 -22.74 17.54 10.08
N GLU A 319 -23.90 17.99 10.55
CA GLU A 319 -24.21 19.42 10.72
C GLU A 319 -23.31 20.10 11.76
N ASP A 320 -22.81 19.33 12.73
CA ASP A 320 -21.89 19.77 13.78
C ASP A 320 -20.42 19.71 13.38
N LEU A 321 -20.11 19.24 12.17
CA LEU A 321 -18.75 19.12 11.65
C LEU A 321 -18.50 20.11 10.50
N ARG A 322 -17.25 20.57 10.38
CA ARG A 322 -16.78 21.44 9.29
C ARG A 322 -15.44 20.95 8.78
N LEU A 323 -15.20 21.21 7.50
CA LEU A 323 -13.89 21.10 6.88
C LEU A 323 -13.17 22.44 7.02
N LEU A 324 -11.94 22.41 7.51
CA LEU A 324 -11.03 23.55 7.46
C LEU A 324 -10.31 23.55 6.11
N CYS A 325 -10.73 24.43 5.20
CA CYS A 325 -10.18 24.49 3.85
C CYS A 325 -8.78 25.11 3.84
N PRO A 326 -7.82 24.56 3.08
CA PRO A 326 -6.64 25.34 2.72
C PRO A 326 -7.10 26.56 1.92
N ARG A 327 -6.40 27.69 2.04
CA ARG A 327 -6.82 28.88 1.29
C ARG A 327 -6.51 28.68 -0.19
N THR A 328 -7.52 28.28 -0.97
CA THR A 328 -7.47 28.22 -2.44
C THR A 328 -8.43 29.27 -3.00
N GLY A 329 -7.90 30.24 -3.78
CA GLY A 329 -8.73 31.25 -4.46
C GLY A 329 -9.10 32.51 -3.64
N SER A 330 -10.27 33.09 -3.94
CA SER A 330 -10.70 34.43 -3.47
C SER A 330 -10.67 34.57 -1.95
N SER A 331 -10.13 35.68 -1.46
CA SER A 331 -9.99 36.02 -0.03
C SER A 331 -11.32 36.22 0.72
N THR A 332 -12.46 35.95 0.09
CA THR A 332 -13.81 36.19 0.60
C THR A 332 -14.61 34.91 0.85
N ALA A 333 -14.12 33.74 0.45
CA ALA A 333 -14.79 32.48 0.71
C ALA A 333 -14.54 32.03 2.16
N SER A 334 -15.58 31.50 2.82
CA SER A 334 -15.41 30.93 4.16
C SER A 334 -14.41 29.77 4.12
N LEU A 335 -13.55 29.75 5.12
CA LEU A 335 -12.53 28.74 5.40
C LEU A 335 -13.12 27.50 6.05
N CYS A 336 -14.34 27.59 6.61
CA CYS A 336 -15.04 26.52 7.29
C CYS A 336 -16.27 26.10 6.48
N ARG A 337 -16.17 24.96 5.79
CA ARG A 337 -17.24 24.48 4.90
C ARG A 337 -17.90 23.21 5.40
N GLU A 338 -19.09 22.92 4.90
CA GLU A 338 -19.78 21.67 5.16
C GLU A 338 -18.98 20.46 4.66
N VAL A 339 -19.17 19.31 5.31
CA VAL A 339 -18.39 18.08 5.05
C VAL A 339 -18.61 17.50 3.66
N ASP A 340 -19.70 17.84 2.98
CA ASP A 340 -20.00 17.47 1.60
C ASP A 340 -19.29 18.36 0.56
N ARG A 341 -18.72 19.51 0.98
CA ARG A 341 -17.98 20.45 0.12
C ARG A 341 -16.50 20.09 -0.04
N TRP A 342 -16.13 18.85 0.20
CA TRP A 342 -14.75 18.36 0.18
C TRP A 342 -14.06 18.53 -1.18
N GLU A 343 -14.80 18.57 -2.30
CA GLU A 343 -14.25 18.81 -3.65
C GLU A 343 -13.51 20.14 -3.74
N ASP A 344 -14.08 21.18 -3.12
CA ASP A 344 -13.51 22.53 -3.06
C ASP A 344 -12.68 22.77 -1.78
N CYS A 345 -12.66 21.80 -0.86
CA CYS A 345 -12.18 21.96 0.51
C CYS A 345 -11.40 20.72 0.98
N SER A 346 -10.34 20.40 0.25
CA SER A 346 -9.37 19.36 0.58
C SER A 346 -7.96 19.93 0.43
N TYR A 347 -7.03 19.45 1.26
CA TYR A 347 -5.66 20.00 1.29
C TYR A 347 -4.64 19.19 0.50
N ALA A 348 -4.95 17.94 0.17
CA ALA A 348 -4.14 17.12 -0.68
C ALA A 348 -4.97 16.00 -1.32
N ASP A 349 -4.54 15.55 -2.50
CA ASP A 349 -4.95 14.28 -3.08
C ASP A 349 -4.03 13.21 -2.50
N ALA A 350 -4.59 12.30 -1.71
CA ALA A 350 -3.87 11.14 -1.24
C ALA A 350 -3.84 10.09 -2.35
N PRO A 351 -2.67 9.53 -2.69
CA PRO A 351 -2.56 8.50 -3.70
C PRO A 351 -3.32 7.25 -3.25
N GLY A 352 -4.11 6.71 -4.16
CA GLY A 352 -4.77 5.44 -4.00
C GLY A 352 -3.77 4.29 -3.94
N HIS A 353 -4.21 3.14 -3.43
CA HIS A 353 -3.38 1.95 -3.49
C HIS A 353 -3.12 1.56 -4.95
N ALA A 354 -1.91 1.07 -5.22
CA ALA A 354 -1.53 0.64 -6.55
C ALA A 354 -0.75 -0.66 -6.51
N TRP A 355 -0.93 -1.42 -7.58
CA TRP A 355 -0.12 -2.56 -7.92
C TRP A 355 1.11 -2.04 -8.67
N VAL A 356 2.30 -2.34 -8.16
CA VAL A 356 3.57 -1.86 -8.71
C VAL A 356 4.40 -2.99 -9.29
N GLY A 357 5.09 -2.69 -10.38
CA GLY A 357 5.99 -3.61 -11.09
C GLY A 357 7.29 -2.92 -11.49
N ARG A 358 8.18 -3.68 -12.13
CA ARG A 358 9.40 -3.13 -12.72
C ARG A 358 9.08 -2.11 -13.83
N PRO A 359 9.99 -1.17 -14.12
CA PRO A 359 9.81 -0.23 -15.21
C PRO A 359 9.50 -0.93 -16.52
N ASN A 360 8.51 -0.41 -17.25
CA ASN A 360 8.04 -0.98 -18.53
C ASN A 360 7.44 -2.40 -18.48
N TRP A 361 7.29 -3.05 -17.32
CA TRP A 361 6.72 -4.40 -17.24
C TRP A 361 5.27 -4.44 -17.79
N HIS A 362 4.48 -3.40 -17.49
CA HIS A 362 3.12 -3.21 -18.00
C HIS A 362 3.03 -3.19 -19.54
N SER A 363 4.13 -2.89 -20.25
CA SER A 363 4.19 -2.86 -21.71
C SER A 363 4.47 -4.22 -22.36
N THR A 364 4.89 -5.22 -21.58
CA THR A 364 5.14 -6.60 -22.03
C THR A 364 3.82 -7.34 -22.36
N VAL A 365 3.91 -8.49 -23.02
CA VAL A 365 2.73 -9.33 -23.31
C VAL A 365 2.05 -9.78 -22.00
N ALA A 366 2.85 -10.28 -21.04
CA ALA A 366 2.38 -10.65 -19.71
C ALA A 366 1.75 -9.47 -18.96
N GLY A 367 2.42 -8.31 -18.95
CA GLY A 367 1.94 -7.11 -18.25
C GLY A 367 0.62 -6.59 -18.82
N LYS A 368 0.49 -6.50 -20.15
CA LYS A 368 -0.78 -6.10 -20.81
C LYS A 368 -1.91 -7.07 -20.50
N ALA A 369 -1.62 -8.38 -20.53
CA ALA A 369 -2.60 -9.40 -20.17
C ALA A 369 -3.00 -9.29 -18.69
N ALA A 370 -2.04 -9.05 -17.80
CA ALA A 370 -2.24 -8.87 -16.38
C ALA A 370 -3.16 -7.67 -16.08
N VAL A 371 -2.82 -6.48 -16.59
CA VAL A 371 -3.63 -5.27 -16.42
C VAL A 371 -5.07 -5.51 -16.88
N LYS A 372 -5.24 -6.05 -18.10
CA LYS A 372 -6.57 -6.35 -18.65
C LYS A 372 -7.34 -7.36 -17.80
N SER A 373 -6.66 -8.37 -17.26
CA SER A 373 -7.30 -9.38 -16.39
C SER A 373 -7.79 -8.79 -15.07
N LEU A 374 -7.00 -7.89 -14.47
CA LEU A 374 -7.35 -7.16 -13.25
C LEU A 374 -8.54 -6.23 -13.48
N GLU A 375 -8.50 -5.41 -14.52
CA GLU A 375 -9.61 -4.51 -14.87
C GLU A 375 -10.92 -5.27 -15.12
N MET A 376 -10.85 -6.39 -15.86
CA MET A 376 -12.02 -7.23 -16.14
C MET A 376 -12.61 -7.84 -14.87
N ALA A 377 -11.77 -8.43 -14.02
CA ALA A 377 -12.23 -9.03 -12.77
C ALA A 377 -12.82 -7.97 -11.83
N SER A 378 -12.27 -6.76 -11.85
CA SER A 378 -12.75 -5.66 -10.99
C SER A 378 -14.14 -5.13 -11.30
N LYS A 379 -14.71 -5.53 -12.45
CA LYS A 379 -16.08 -5.17 -12.84
C LYS A 379 -17.13 -6.18 -12.38
N ASP A 380 -16.71 -7.32 -11.85
CA ASP A 380 -17.63 -8.32 -11.30
C ASP A 380 -18.08 -7.89 -9.89
N THR A 381 -19.39 -7.85 -9.63
CA THR A 381 -19.91 -7.48 -8.30
C THR A 381 -19.49 -8.44 -7.19
N PHE A 382 -19.17 -9.70 -7.51
CA PHE A 382 -18.65 -10.65 -6.51
C PHE A 382 -17.19 -10.38 -6.16
N PHE A 383 -16.46 -9.63 -6.98
CA PHE A 383 -15.05 -9.36 -6.80
C PHE A 383 -14.73 -8.55 -5.53
N LEU A 384 -15.56 -7.55 -5.22
CA LEU A 384 -15.39 -6.70 -4.04
C LEU A 384 -15.83 -7.37 -2.74
N ALA A 385 -16.56 -8.48 -2.82
CA ALA A 385 -17.04 -9.22 -1.66
C ALA A 385 -15.94 -10.07 -0.98
N PHE A 386 -14.78 -10.23 -1.62
CA PHE A 386 -13.64 -11.03 -1.13
C PHE A 386 -12.43 -10.15 -0.77
N THR A 387 -12.65 -8.98 -0.19
CA THR A 387 -11.58 -8.08 0.29
C THR A 387 -11.09 -8.42 1.69
N THR A 388 -11.69 -9.43 2.34
CA THR A 388 -11.31 -9.88 3.70
C THR A 388 -10.99 -11.37 3.69
N PHE A 389 -9.84 -11.74 4.24
CA PHE A 389 -9.35 -13.12 4.34
C PHE A 389 -8.87 -13.42 5.76
N ASP A 390 -9.56 -14.31 6.46
CA ASP A 390 -9.26 -14.63 7.86
C ASP A 390 -9.18 -13.31 8.69
N ASP A 391 -8.02 -12.99 9.27
CA ASP A 391 -7.79 -11.74 10.02
C ASP A 391 -7.23 -10.59 9.14
N PHE A 392 -7.11 -10.78 7.83
CA PHE A 392 -6.59 -9.79 6.88
C PHE A 392 -7.73 -9.09 6.16
N GLU A 393 -8.10 -7.92 6.65
CA GLU A 393 -8.96 -6.99 5.91
C GLU A 393 -8.19 -6.29 4.78
N ASP A 394 -8.91 -5.80 3.78
CA ASP A 394 -8.40 -4.99 2.67
C ASP A 394 -7.32 -5.66 1.78
N PHE A 395 -7.34 -6.99 1.65
CA PHE A 395 -6.42 -7.75 0.82
C PHE A 395 -7.13 -8.62 -0.24
N PRO A 396 -6.60 -8.71 -1.48
CA PRO A 396 -5.55 -7.87 -2.03
C PRO A 396 -6.09 -6.52 -2.49
N LEU A 397 -7.36 -6.17 -2.27
CA LEU A 397 -7.91 -4.85 -2.57
C LEU A 397 -8.53 -4.21 -1.33
N GLN A 398 -8.47 -2.89 -1.26
CA GLN A 398 -9.18 -2.19 -0.20
C GLN A 398 -10.69 -2.39 -0.36
N SER A 399 -11.40 -2.63 0.74
CA SER A 399 -12.86 -2.79 0.79
C SER A 399 -13.63 -1.62 0.19
N SER A 400 -13.06 -0.40 0.25
CA SER A 400 -13.62 0.80 -0.37
C SER A 400 -13.26 0.99 -1.84
N ALA A 401 -12.41 0.14 -2.43
CA ALA A 401 -12.08 0.22 -3.85
C ALA A 401 -13.30 -0.18 -4.69
N LEU A 402 -13.64 0.62 -5.71
CA LEU A 402 -14.75 0.33 -6.62
C LEU A 402 -14.33 -0.56 -7.78
N ARG A 403 -13.12 -0.32 -8.30
CA ARG A 403 -12.58 -1.03 -9.46
C ARG A 403 -11.06 -0.84 -9.55
N LEU A 404 -10.46 -1.58 -10.46
CA LEU A 404 -9.07 -1.44 -10.87
C LEU A 404 -8.99 -0.80 -12.25
N GLU A 405 -8.00 0.07 -12.44
CA GLU A 405 -7.76 0.76 -13.69
C GLU A 405 -6.26 0.80 -14.00
N GLY A 406 -5.88 0.46 -15.23
CA GLY A 406 -4.49 0.53 -15.68
C GLY A 406 -3.96 1.96 -15.68
N VAL A 407 -2.70 2.13 -15.30
CA VAL A 407 -2.05 3.45 -15.27
C VAL A 407 -1.52 3.79 -16.67
N GLU A 408 -2.08 4.81 -17.33
CA GLU A 408 -1.76 5.16 -18.72
C GLU A 408 -0.32 5.69 -18.91
N ASN A 409 0.25 6.38 -17.91
CA ASN A 409 1.59 6.99 -17.96
C ASN A 409 2.38 6.77 -16.65
N PRO A 410 2.87 5.55 -16.40
CA PRO A 410 3.45 5.21 -15.11
C PRO A 410 4.84 5.83 -14.86
N THR A 411 5.51 6.30 -15.91
CA THR A 411 6.83 6.94 -15.85
C THR A 411 6.82 8.34 -15.22
N ASN A 412 5.66 9.01 -15.17
CA ASN A 412 5.50 10.27 -14.44
C ASN A 412 4.86 10.00 -13.07
N PHE A 413 5.66 9.42 -12.18
CA PHE A 413 5.20 9.05 -10.85
C PHE A 413 4.66 10.25 -10.06
N GLU A 414 5.29 11.41 -10.13
CA GLU A 414 4.80 12.61 -9.43
C GLU A 414 3.40 13.01 -9.93
N ALA A 415 3.14 12.98 -11.24
CA ALA A 415 1.82 13.27 -11.77
C ALA A 415 0.76 12.22 -11.37
N TYR A 416 1.15 10.94 -11.29
CA TYR A 416 0.27 9.87 -10.79
C TYR A 416 -0.03 10.04 -9.29
N PHE A 417 1.02 10.27 -8.50
CA PHE A 417 0.98 10.32 -7.04
C PHE A 417 0.38 11.63 -6.51
N GLY A 418 0.40 12.69 -7.33
CA GLY A 418 -0.02 14.05 -6.99
C GLY A 418 1.17 14.87 -6.48
N SER A 419 1.41 16.05 -7.06
CA SER A 419 2.56 16.90 -6.71
C SER A 419 2.54 17.34 -5.23
N GLU A 420 1.38 17.69 -4.68
CA GLU A 420 1.24 18.06 -3.27
C GLU A 420 1.61 16.89 -2.34
N ALA A 421 1.11 15.69 -2.65
CA ALA A 421 1.46 14.49 -1.90
C ALA A 421 2.96 14.17 -2.05
N PHE A 422 3.48 14.20 -3.28
CA PHE A 422 4.90 13.92 -3.53
C PHE A 422 5.83 14.85 -2.72
N ARG A 423 5.49 16.15 -2.64
CA ARG A 423 6.21 17.11 -1.80
C ARG A 423 6.08 16.79 -0.32
N ALA A 424 4.88 16.51 0.18
CA ALA A 424 4.67 16.15 1.58
C ALA A 424 5.51 14.92 2.00
N PHE A 425 5.48 13.86 1.19
CA PHE A 425 6.29 12.66 1.39
C PHE A 425 7.79 12.94 1.34
N SER A 426 8.23 13.75 0.38
CA SER A 426 9.63 14.16 0.25
C SER A 426 10.11 14.98 1.46
N ASN A 427 9.26 15.85 2.00
CA ASN A 427 9.56 16.64 3.18
C ASN A 427 9.74 15.74 4.41
N ILE A 428 8.82 14.80 4.66
CA ILE A 428 8.94 13.84 5.77
C ILE A 428 10.25 13.04 5.66
N ARG A 429 10.54 12.46 4.50
CA ARG A 429 11.80 11.73 4.31
C ARG A 429 13.04 12.60 4.48
N GLY A 430 12.98 13.86 4.05
CA GLY A 430 14.08 14.81 4.23
C GLY A 430 14.40 15.09 5.70
N LEU A 431 13.40 14.99 6.59
CA LEU A 431 13.60 15.10 8.04
C LEU A 431 14.42 13.92 8.57
N ASP A 432 14.06 12.70 8.17
CA ASP A 432 14.75 11.46 8.60
C ASP A 432 16.23 11.47 8.18
N GLN A 433 16.51 11.85 6.92
CA GLN A 433 17.89 11.89 6.40
C GLN A 433 18.77 12.94 7.09
N ALA A 434 18.20 14.07 7.46
CA ALA A 434 18.94 15.12 8.16
C ALA A 434 19.25 14.71 9.61
N GLN A 435 18.44 13.84 10.21
CA GLN A 435 18.66 13.31 11.55
C GLN A 435 19.71 12.18 11.59
N GLY A 436 19.78 11.33 10.55
CA GLY A 436 20.83 10.32 10.44
C GLY A 436 22.25 10.91 10.40
N LYS A 437 22.41 12.06 9.73
CA LYS A 437 23.71 12.76 9.61
C LYS A 437 24.25 13.36 10.92
N SER A 438 23.42 13.62 11.92
CA SER A 438 23.90 14.20 13.20
C SER A 438 24.44 13.15 14.17
N SER A 439 24.24 11.85 13.90
CA SER A 439 24.64 10.73 14.76
C SER A 439 25.94 10.02 14.35
N GLU A 440 26.47 10.26 13.15
CA GLU A 440 27.68 9.59 12.63
C GLU A 440 28.99 10.39 12.83
N ASP A 441 28.96 11.64 13.32
CA ASP A 441 30.17 12.47 13.51
C ASP A 441 30.90 12.20 14.86
N SER A 442 31.03 10.94 15.26
CA SER A 442 31.92 10.55 16.38
C SER A 442 32.61 9.19 16.21
N GLU A 443 33.07 8.87 15.00
CA GLU A 443 34.14 7.89 14.81
C GLU A 443 35.30 8.53 14.02
N ASP A 444 36.36 8.82 14.76
CA ASP A 444 37.68 9.22 14.27
C ASP A 444 38.31 7.97 13.63
N ASP A 445 38.42 7.94 12.30
CA ASP A 445 39.43 7.13 11.61
C ASP A 445 39.74 7.66 10.18
N GLY A 446 40.94 8.20 10.06
CA GLY A 446 41.86 8.05 8.92
C GLY A 446 41.32 7.97 7.47
N LEU A 447 41.41 9.11 6.78
CA LEU A 447 42.10 9.27 5.48
C LEU A 447 41.96 8.16 4.40
N THR A 448 40.96 8.28 3.52
CA THR A 448 41.00 8.06 2.04
C THR A 448 39.63 8.55 1.54
N GLY A 449 39.43 9.48 0.61
CA GLY A 449 40.09 9.75 -0.65
C GLY A 449 39.05 9.63 -1.77
N GLY A 450 38.47 10.76 -2.21
CA GLY A 450 37.82 10.89 -3.54
C GLY A 450 36.29 11.06 -3.59
N GLU A 451 35.85 12.33 -3.63
CA GLU A 451 34.86 12.99 -4.53
C GLU A 451 33.55 12.21 -4.89
N ILE A 452 32.33 12.79 -4.84
CA ILE A 452 31.86 14.06 -5.43
C ILE A 452 30.62 14.54 -4.64
N ALA A 453 30.67 15.78 -4.14
CA ALA A 453 29.51 16.48 -3.57
C ALA A 453 28.89 17.45 -4.60
N GLY A 454 27.56 17.44 -4.67
CA GLY A 454 26.75 18.34 -5.48
C GLY A 454 26.89 19.80 -5.07
N ILE A 455 26.86 20.69 -6.06
CA ILE A 455 26.85 22.14 -5.87
C ILE A 455 25.41 22.62 -5.90
N VAL A 456 24.88 23.00 -4.72
CA VAL A 456 23.72 23.89 -4.61
C VAL A 456 24.22 25.32 -4.81
N VAL A 457 23.74 25.98 -5.87
CA VAL A 457 24.03 27.39 -6.13
C VAL A 457 23.12 28.25 -5.26
N ALA A 458 23.64 28.72 -4.13
CA ALA A 458 23.07 29.85 -3.42
C ALA A 458 23.59 31.15 -4.05
N VAL A 459 22.73 31.84 -4.79
CA VAL A 459 22.99 33.20 -5.30
C VAL A 459 22.88 34.17 -4.12
N VAL A 460 24.02 34.64 -3.61
CA VAL A 460 24.08 35.84 -2.76
C VAL A 460 25.12 36.81 -3.31
N VAL A 461 24.64 38.03 -3.49
CA VAL A 461 25.22 39.18 -4.16
C VAL A 461 26.50 39.66 -3.47
N GLY A 462 27.56 39.96 -4.25
CA GLY A 462 28.66 40.85 -3.82
C GLY A 462 30.08 40.36 -4.16
N THR A 463 30.62 40.79 -5.30
CA THR A 463 32.07 40.81 -5.58
C THR A 463 32.69 42.05 -4.91
N PRO A 464 33.91 41.98 -4.30
CA PRO A 464 35.16 41.72 -5.02
C PRO A 464 36.17 40.88 -4.21
N LEU A 465 36.18 39.55 -4.40
CA LEU A 465 37.22 38.66 -3.82
C LEU A 465 37.90 37.75 -4.85
N ILE A 466 37.55 37.88 -6.13
CA ILE A 466 38.03 36.98 -7.21
C ILE A 466 39.45 37.34 -7.71
N ILE A 467 39.99 38.51 -7.35
CA ILE A 467 41.34 38.92 -7.79
C ILE A 467 42.46 38.30 -6.91
N LEU A 468 42.18 37.90 -5.67
CA LEU A 468 43.20 37.30 -4.78
C LEU A 468 43.47 35.81 -5.06
N ILE A 469 42.49 35.08 -5.61
CA ILE A 469 42.61 33.64 -5.88
C ILE A 469 43.53 33.38 -7.10
N ILE A 470 43.54 34.28 -8.09
CA ILE A 470 44.41 34.15 -9.28
C ILE A 470 45.89 34.40 -8.93
N VAL A 471 46.19 35.28 -7.95
CA VAL A 471 47.57 35.55 -7.50
C VAL A 471 48.15 34.39 -6.68
N PHE A 472 47.31 33.65 -5.94
CA PHE A 472 47.76 32.52 -5.14
C PHE A 472 48.05 31.27 -5.98
N ILE A 473 47.32 31.05 -7.07
CA ILE A 473 47.50 29.90 -7.97
C ILE A 473 48.79 30.03 -8.82
N VAL A 474 49.23 31.25 -9.14
CA VAL A 474 50.48 31.47 -9.89
C VAL A 474 51.73 31.36 -9.00
N LYS A 475 51.61 31.61 -7.69
CA LYS A 475 52.76 31.63 -6.77
C LYS A 475 53.14 30.25 -6.20
N LYS A 476 52.24 29.26 -6.25
CA LYS A 476 52.49 27.87 -5.78
C LYS A 476 53.29 26.99 -6.77
N ARG A 477 53.67 27.52 -7.95
CA ARG A 477 54.45 26.81 -8.98
C ARG A 477 55.97 26.98 -8.89
N ARG A 478 56.52 27.61 -7.85
CA ARG A 478 57.97 27.70 -7.64
C ARG A 478 58.32 27.18 -6.24
N GLY A 479 58.91 26.00 -6.20
CA GLY A 479 59.41 25.36 -4.99
C GLY A 479 60.46 26.22 -4.28
N GLY A 480 60.40 26.21 -2.96
CA GLY A 480 61.35 26.84 -2.05
C GLY A 480 60.97 26.48 -0.62
N ASP A 481 61.80 25.65 -0.01
CA ASP A 481 61.69 25.15 1.35
C ASP A 481 62.02 26.26 2.37
N MET A 482 61.24 26.39 3.44
CA MET A 482 61.62 27.18 4.62
C MET A 482 60.78 26.80 5.85
N SER A 483 61.49 26.29 6.86
CA SER A 483 61.02 26.02 8.22
C SER A 483 60.74 27.30 9.01
N MET A 484 59.70 27.31 9.85
CA MET A 484 59.60 28.21 11.01
C MET A 484 58.77 27.59 12.14
N ASP A 485 59.38 27.48 13.31
CA ASP A 485 58.80 27.14 14.62
C ASP A 485 57.93 28.29 15.16
N ILE A 486 56.73 27.99 15.69
CA ILE A 486 56.02 28.85 16.66
C ILE A 486 55.27 28.01 17.71
N SER A 487 55.59 28.29 18.97
CA SER A 487 55.05 27.77 20.23
C SER A 487 53.55 27.96 20.48
N MET A 488 52.94 26.98 21.15
CA MET A 488 51.63 27.04 21.82
C MET A 488 51.72 27.61 23.26
N PRO A 489 50.70 28.34 23.74
CA PRO A 489 50.47 28.57 25.16
C PRO A 489 49.42 27.61 25.77
N LYS A 490 49.69 27.18 27.01
CA LYS A 490 48.85 26.37 27.90
C LYS A 490 47.89 27.24 28.73
N LEU A 491 46.66 26.75 28.98
CA LEU A 491 45.80 27.08 30.14
C LEU A 491 44.89 25.87 30.40
N LYS A 492 45.16 25.05 31.42
CA LYS A 492 44.73 25.08 32.84
C LYS A 492 43.30 24.57 33.09
N ASN A 493 43.29 23.38 33.67
CA ASN A 493 42.21 22.57 34.23
C ASN A 493 41.93 22.98 35.69
N PRO A 494 40.67 22.90 36.18
CA PRO A 494 40.43 22.74 37.61
C PRO A 494 39.48 21.57 37.94
N PHE A 495 39.98 20.68 38.82
CA PHE A 495 39.28 20.01 39.95
C PHE A 495 38.02 19.15 39.66
N ARG A 496 37.74 18.01 40.31
CA ARG A 496 38.37 17.20 41.36
C ARG A 496 37.60 15.86 41.39
N ARG A 497 38.28 14.75 41.69
CA ARG A 497 37.67 13.44 41.97
C ARG A 497 37.06 13.41 43.38
N THR A 498 35.88 12.81 43.51
CA THR A 498 35.38 12.15 44.73
C THR A 498 34.85 10.77 44.33
N ALA A 499 35.09 9.78 45.19
CA ALA A 499 34.62 8.39 45.08
C ALA A 499 33.81 8.05 46.35
N PRO A 500 33.20 6.86 46.49
CA PRO A 500 31.75 6.63 46.44
C PRO A 500 31.16 6.20 47.82
N PRO A 501 29.89 5.77 47.87
CA PRO A 501 29.53 4.69 48.77
C PRO A 501 28.80 3.52 48.09
N ASN A 502 29.13 2.31 48.57
CA ASN A 502 28.48 1.02 48.32
C ASN A 502 27.07 0.95 48.93
N VAL A 503 26.11 0.37 48.22
CA VAL A 503 25.03 -0.57 48.65
C VAL A 503 24.57 -1.24 47.34
N GLY A 504 24.45 -2.56 47.11
CA GLY A 504 24.05 -3.68 47.96
C GLY A 504 22.68 -4.18 47.47
N GLU A 505 22.60 -5.46 47.08
CA GLU A 505 21.38 -6.25 46.75
C GLU A 505 20.74 -5.97 45.37
N GLY A 506 20.28 -6.91 44.55
CA GLY A 506 20.18 -8.37 44.59
C GLY A 506 19.37 -8.78 43.36
N TYR A 507 20.01 -9.38 42.35
CA TYR A 507 19.34 -9.85 41.14
C TYR A 507 18.54 -11.12 41.43
N LYS A 508 17.21 -11.05 41.30
CA LYS A 508 16.34 -12.24 41.17
C LYS A 508 16.08 -12.53 39.71
N VAL A 509 16.63 -13.65 39.26
CA VAL A 509 16.35 -14.33 38.00
C VAL A 509 14.92 -14.85 38.05
N TYR A 510 14.07 -14.47 37.08
CA TYR A 510 12.76 -15.09 36.88
C TYR A 510 12.85 -16.09 35.73
N ASN A 511 12.60 -17.35 36.06
CA ASN A 511 12.55 -18.50 35.16
C ASN A 511 11.09 -18.94 35.10
N PRO A 512 10.39 -18.94 33.95
CA PRO A 512 9.06 -19.54 33.87
C PRO A 512 9.18 -20.99 33.42
N THR A 513 9.06 -21.91 34.38
CA THR A 513 8.71 -23.31 34.13
C THR A 513 7.22 -23.42 33.82
N MET A 514 6.92 -24.11 32.71
CA MET A 514 5.60 -24.61 32.33
C MET A 514 4.97 -25.41 33.46
N ASP A 515 3.67 -25.19 33.70
CA ASP A 515 2.82 -26.13 34.42
C ASP A 515 1.54 -26.36 33.61
N PHE A 516 1.40 -27.60 33.13
CA PHE A 516 0.20 -28.11 32.47
C PHE A 516 -0.80 -28.48 33.55
N ASN A 517 -1.97 -27.83 33.58
CA ASN A 517 -3.15 -28.44 34.19
C ASN A 517 -4.43 -28.02 33.47
N GLY A 518 -5.16 -29.05 33.06
CA GLY A 518 -6.40 -28.95 32.30
C GLY A 518 -7.55 -28.34 33.10
N GLY A 519 -8.30 -27.47 32.43
CA GLY A 519 -9.57 -26.94 32.88
C GLY A 519 -10.53 -26.91 31.70
N ARG A 520 -11.68 -27.57 31.85
CA ARG A 520 -12.78 -27.64 30.87
C ARG A 520 -13.33 -26.25 30.55
N MET A 521 -13.56 -25.97 29.26
CA MET A 521 -14.37 -24.85 28.79
C MET A 521 -15.86 -25.05 29.14
N PRO A 522 -16.57 -24.02 29.61
CA PRO A 522 -18.03 -23.99 29.59
C PRO A 522 -18.57 -23.59 28.19
N PRO A 523 -19.79 -24.00 27.82
CA PRO A 523 -20.34 -23.77 26.49
C PRO A 523 -20.78 -22.31 26.28
N ALA A 524 -20.59 -21.83 25.05
CA ALA A 524 -21.07 -20.52 24.58
C ALA A 524 -22.61 -20.46 24.57
N PRO A 525 -23.22 -19.32 24.94
CA PRO A 525 -24.63 -19.09 24.68
C PRO A 525 -24.85 -18.73 23.20
N ALA A 526 -25.79 -19.45 22.59
CA ALA A 526 -26.36 -19.13 21.30
C ALA A 526 -27.21 -17.86 21.41
N ASP A 527 -26.92 -16.86 20.57
CA ASP A 527 -27.89 -15.92 19.99
C ASP A 527 -27.13 -14.96 19.05
N ALA A 528 -26.96 -15.40 17.80
CA ALA A 528 -26.57 -14.53 16.69
C ALA A 528 -27.78 -14.30 15.79
N VAL A 529 -28.44 -13.17 16.01
CA VAL A 529 -29.43 -12.61 15.09
C VAL A 529 -28.67 -12.03 13.89
N LYS A 530 -29.07 -12.45 12.69
CA LYS A 530 -28.64 -11.89 11.41
C LYS A 530 -29.01 -10.40 11.32
N VAL A 531 -28.03 -9.57 10.94
CA VAL A 531 -28.24 -8.40 10.08
C VAL A 531 -27.14 -8.43 9.03
#